data_AF-A0A9J6GN87-F1
#
_entry.id   AF-A0A9J6GN87-F1
#
_cell.length_a   1.000
_cell.length_b   1.000
_cell.length_c   1.000
_cell.angle_alpha   90.00
_cell.angle_beta   90.00
_cell.angle_gamma   90.00
#
_symmetry.space_group_name_H-M   'P 1'
#
loop_
_entity.id
_entity.type
_entity.pdbx_description
1 polymer ?
#
loop_
_entity_poly.entity_id
_entity_poly.type
_entity_poly.pdbx_seq_one_letter_code
_entity_poly.pdbx_strand_id
1 'polypeptide(L)'
;MNLEQAEDKFRELLGQIDPAHSAEFILWIQRRYLMARHQVAEGHHKLMQIASYLRDIVPGNAVLPSETIIVPKEDCDPATTVHVDAFLYDDHTIDELVEEGKLKPQLLQGVRVSRRRTTQ
;
A
#
# COMPACT_ATOMS: atom_id res chain seq x y z
N MET A 1 27.17 -2.87 -16.79
CA MET A 1 27.45 -1.47 -17.14
C MET A 1 27.41 -0.69 -15.85
N ASN A 2 28.49 0.01 -15.51
CA ASN A 2 28.50 0.90 -14.33
C ASN A 2 27.81 2.23 -14.67
N LEU A 3 27.69 3.13 -13.69
CA LEU A 3 26.97 4.40 -13.87
C LEU A 3 27.60 5.27 -14.97
N GLU A 4 28.91 5.45 -14.93
CA GLU A 4 29.67 6.26 -15.89
C GLU A 4 29.51 5.74 -17.34
N GLN A 5 29.69 4.44 -17.54
CA GLN A 5 29.48 3.78 -18.84
C GLN A 5 28.03 3.90 -19.32
N ALA A 6 27.07 3.97 -18.40
CA ALA A 6 25.66 4.13 -18.73
C ALA A 6 25.36 5.56 -19.19
N GLU A 7 25.92 6.56 -18.51
CA GLU A 7 25.79 7.96 -18.87
C GLU A 7 26.40 8.25 -20.25
N ASP A 8 27.58 7.70 -20.53
CA ASP A 8 28.25 7.88 -21.82
C ASP A 8 27.41 7.32 -22.97
N LYS A 9 26.92 6.09 -22.83
CA LYS A 9 26.04 5.48 -23.84
C LYS A 9 24.72 6.22 -23.99
N PHE A 10 24.20 6.80 -22.91
CA PHE A 10 22.98 7.60 -22.97
C PHE A 10 23.21 8.90 -23.75
N ARG A 11 24.37 9.55 -23.56
CA ARG A 11 24.77 10.74 -24.34
C ARG A 11 24.96 10.42 -25.81
N GLU A 12 25.60 9.28 -26.11
CA GLU A 12 25.77 8.79 -27.49
C GLU A 12 24.39 8.58 -28.15
N LEU A 13 23.47 7.93 -27.45
CA LEU A 13 22.10 7.73 -27.93
C LEU A 13 21.39 9.06 -28.19
N LEU A 14 21.51 10.03 -27.28
CA LEU A 14 20.92 11.37 -27.48
C LEU A 14 21.52 12.09 -28.69
N GLY A 15 22.81 11.89 -28.97
CA GLY A 15 23.47 12.45 -30.15
C GLY A 15 23.02 11.83 -31.47
N GLN A 16 22.46 10.63 -31.45
CA GLN A 16 21.88 9.95 -32.62
C GLN A 16 20.43 10.37 -32.90
N ILE A 17 19.77 10.98 -31.91
CA ILE A 17 18.39 11.45 -32.05
C ILE A 17 18.41 12.83 -32.70
N ASP A 18 17.49 13.05 -33.65
CA ASP A 18 17.27 14.38 -34.22
C ASP A 18 17.02 15.41 -33.09
N PRO A 19 17.78 16.52 -33.04
CA PRO A 19 17.62 17.56 -32.03
C PRO A 19 16.16 18.00 -31.82
N ALA A 20 15.33 18.01 -32.87
CA ALA A 20 13.92 18.36 -32.81
C ALA A 20 13.07 17.38 -31.97
N HIS A 21 13.49 16.12 -31.88
CA HIS A 21 12.77 15.04 -31.17
C HIS A 21 13.41 14.69 -29.82
N SER A 22 14.59 15.24 -29.52
CA SER A 22 15.33 14.95 -28.28
C SER A 22 14.50 15.24 -27.01
N ALA A 23 13.79 16.37 -26.97
CA ALA A 23 12.93 16.75 -25.85
C ALA A 23 11.76 15.78 -25.66
N GLU A 24 11.13 15.34 -26.76
CA GLU A 24 10.03 14.36 -26.71
C GLU A 24 10.52 13.01 -26.16
N PHE A 25 11.69 12.55 -26.60
CA PHE A 25 12.30 11.31 -26.11
C PHE A 25 12.60 11.38 -24.60
N ILE A 26 13.18 12.48 -24.12
CA ILE A 26 13.42 12.69 -22.68
C ILE A 26 12.12 12.68 -21.89
N LEU A 27 11.08 13.37 -22.38
CA LEU A 27 9.76 13.39 -21.75
C LEU A 27 9.15 11.99 -21.68
N TRP A 28 9.32 11.16 -22.72
CA TRP A 28 8.88 9.77 -22.72
C TRP A 28 9.59 8.96 -21.63
N ILE A 29 10.91 9.09 -21.47
CA ILE A 29 11.67 8.43 -20.40
C ILE A 29 11.16 8.85 -19.03
N GLN A 30 11.00 10.16 -18.82
CA GLN A 30 10.51 10.71 -17.56
C GLN A 30 9.14 10.13 -17.21
N ARG A 31 8.19 10.12 -18.15
CA ARG A 31 6.85 9.56 -17.94
C ARG A 31 6.90 8.07 -17.63
N ARG A 32 7.68 7.31 -18.40
CA ARG A 32 7.66 5.84 -18.34
C ARG A 32 8.34 5.27 -17.11
N TYR A 33 9.45 5.89 -16.67
CA TYR A 33 10.32 5.29 -15.65
C TYR A 33 10.37 6.08 -14.35
N LEU A 34 10.20 7.41 -14.39
CA LEU A 34 10.30 8.25 -13.19
C LEU A 34 8.91 8.55 -12.61
N MET A 35 7.98 9.01 -13.44
CA MET A 35 6.65 9.43 -12.98
C MET A 35 5.79 8.26 -12.53
N ALA A 36 5.82 7.12 -13.24
CA ALA A 36 5.07 5.94 -12.83
C ALA A 36 5.44 5.45 -11.41
N ARG A 37 6.71 5.55 -11.02
CA ARG A 37 7.18 5.18 -9.68
C ARG A 37 6.82 6.24 -8.63
N HIS A 38 6.95 7.52 -8.99
CA HIS A 38 6.57 8.62 -8.12
C HIS A 38 5.07 8.62 -7.81
N GLN A 39 4.23 8.34 -8.81
CA GLN A 39 2.77 8.28 -8.65
C GLN A 39 2.33 7.17 -7.70
N VAL A 40 3.01 6.01 -7.71
CA VAL A 40 2.72 4.92 -6.78
C VAL A 40 3.11 5.30 -5.35
N ALA A 41 4.30 5.88 -5.15
CA ALA A 41 4.75 6.31 -3.83
C ALA A 41 3.88 7.44 -3.26
N GLU A 42 3.55 8.44 -4.09
CA GLU A 42 2.66 9.54 -3.73
C GLU A 42 1.24 9.04 -3.42
N GLY A 43 0.71 8.13 -4.24
CA GLY A 43 -0.58 7.50 -4.01
C GLY A 43 -0.60 6.72 -2.69
N HIS A 44 0.43 5.92 -2.43
CA HIS A 44 0.59 5.19 -1.18
C HIS A 44 0.65 6.14 0.03
N HIS A 45 1.43 7.22 -0.04
CA HIS A 45 1.50 8.22 1.02
C HIS A 45 0.13 8.85 1.32
N LYS A 46 -0.65 9.22 0.28
CA LYS A 46 -2.01 9.75 0.44
C LYS A 46 -2.95 8.74 1.09
N LEU A 47 -2.87 7.46 0.72
CA LEU A 47 -3.68 6.41 1.36
C LEU A 47 -3.34 6.27 2.85
N MET A 48 -2.06 6.33 3.23
CA MET A 48 -1.64 6.29 4.63
C MET A 48 -2.14 7.50 5.43
N GLN A 49 -2.15 8.70 4.83
CA GLN A 49 -2.74 9.89 5.44
C GLN A 49 -4.25 9.73 5.67
N ILE A 50 -4.98 9.19 4.70
CA ILE A 50 -6.42 8.90 4.83
C ILE A 50 -6.65 7.87 5.92
N ALA A 51 -5.90 6.76 5.94
CA ALA A 51 -6.02 5.73 6.96
C ALA A 51 -5.75 6.28 8.37
N SER A 52 -4.70 7.11 8.52
CA SER A 52 -4.40 7.79 9.78
C SER A 52 -5.56 8.69 10.22
N TYR A 53 -6.08 9.52 9.32
CA TYR A 53 -7.20 10.41 9.64
C TYR A 53 -8.46 9.63 10.04
N LEU A 54 -8.76 8.53 9.34
CA LEU A 54 -9.91 7.68 9.67
C LEU A 54 -9.76 7.02 11.04
N ARG A 55 -8.56 6.59 11.43
CA ARG A 55 -8.31 6.01 12.77
C ARG A 55 -8.61 7.01 13.91
N ASP A 56 -8.45 8.31 13.67
CA ASP A 56 -8.74 9.34 14.68
C ASP A 56 -10.25 9.59 14.87
N ILE A 57 -11.05 9.37 13.82
CA ILE A 57 -12.50 9.68 13.83
C ILE A 57 -13.40 8.45 13.90
N VAL A 58 -12.90 7.28 13.51
CA VAL A 58 -13.65 6.02 13.47
C VAL A 58 -13.21 5.14 14.64
N PRO A 59 -14.14 4.62 15.47
CA PRO A 59 -13.81 3.62 16.49
C PRO A 59 -13.16 2.38 15.87
N GLY A 60 -12.14 1.81 16.51
CA GLY A 60 -11.42 0.65 15.97
C GLY A 60 -12.27 -0.61 15.74
N ASN A 61 -13.45 -0.68 16.36
CA ASN A 61 -14.44 -1.75 16.21
C ASN A 61 -15.66 -1.32 15.35
N ALA A 62 -15.56 -0.23 14.60
CA ALA A 62 -16.65 0.25 13.78
C ALA A 62 -16.97 -0.76 12.67
N VAL A 63 -18.23 -1.14 12.61
CA VAL A 63 -18.79 -2.01 11.56
C VAL A 63 -20.06 -1.33 11.07
N LEU A 64 -20.20 -1.14 9.76
CA LEU A 64 -21.43 -0.54 9.22
C LEU A 64 -22.60 -1.52 9.39
N PRO A 65 -23.83 -1.03 9.64
CA PRO A 65 -25.00 -1.93 9.73
C PRO A 65 -25.27 -2.73 8.45
N SER A 66 -24.79 -2.24 7.31
CA SER A 66 -24.87 -2.90 6.00
C SER A 66 -23.71 -3.87 5.72
N GLU A 67 -22.71 -3.94 6.61
CA GLU A 67 -21.52 -4.75 6.42
C GLU A 67 -21.76 -6.19 6.89
N THR A 68 -21.53 -7.15 6.00
CA THR A 68 -21.66 -8.57 6.32
C THR A 68 -20.27 -9.15 6.56
N ILE A 69 -19.89 -9.29 7.83
CA ILE A 69 -18.63 -9.93 8.21
C ILE A 69 -18.79 -11.45 8.12
N ILE A 70 -18.08 -12.08 7.19
CA ILE A 70 -18.04 -13.53 7.05
C ILE A 70 -16.80 -14.04 7.80
N VAL A 71 -17.03 -14.58 8.99
CA VAL A 71 -15.99 -15.21 9.78
C VAL A 71 -15.76 -16.65 9.26
N PRO A 72 -14.52 -17.06 8.97
CA PRO A 72 -14.21 -18.45 8.60
C PRO A 72 -14.68 -19.42 9.69
N LYS A 73 -15.21 -20.59 9.30
CA LYS A 73 -15.82 -21.57 10.22
C LYS A 73 -14.84 -22.28 11.16
N GLU A 74 -13.54 -22.04 11.05
CA GLU A 74 -12.52 -22.73 11.85
C GLU A 74 -11.86 -21.75 12.81
N ASP A 75 -11.89 -22.10 14.11
CA ASP A 75 -11.16 -21.52 15.25
C ASP A 75 -11.18 -19.99 15.40
N CYS A 76 -12.31 -19.35 15.10
CA CYS A 76 -12.53 -17.94 15.42
C CYS A 76 -13.46 -17.82 16.64
N ASP A 77 -12.88 -17.76 17.85
CA ASP A 77 -13.63 -17.46 19.08
C ASP A 77 -13.77 -15.94 19.23
N PRO A 78 -15.00 -15.38 19.33
CA PRO A 78 -15.21 -13.95 19.57
C PRO A 78 -14.52 -13.42 20.83
N ALA A 79 -14.24 -14.27 21.82
CA ALA A 79 -13.50 -13.90 23.02
C ALA A 79 -12.00 -13.67 22.73
N THR A 80 -11.47 -14.25 21.66
CA THR A 80 -10.06 -14.17 21.28
C THR A 80 -9.82 -13.71 19.85
N THR A 81 -10.82 -13.19 19.14
CA THR A 81 -10.68 -12.76 17.75
C THR A 81 -11.35 -11.41 17.56
N VAL A 82 -10.60 -10.43 17.06
CA VAL A 82 -11.11 -9.10 16.74
C VAL A 82 -11.03 -8.88 15.24
N HIS A 83 -12.12 -8.41 14.66
CA HIS A 83 -12.15 -7.96 13.28
C HIS A 83 -11.48 -6.59 13.18
N VAL A 84 -10.52 -6.45 12.28
CA VAL A 84 -9.78 -5.21 12.05
C VAL A 84 -9.83 -4.88 10.55
N ASP A 85 -10.04 -3.61 10.23
CA ASP A 85 -10.04 -3.14 8.84
C ASP A 85 -8.62 -3.09 8.28
N ALA A 86 -8.35 -3.89 7.26
CA ALA A 86 -7.04 -4.03 6.64
C ALA A 86 -6.58 -2.81 5.82
N PHE A 87 -7.48 -1.86 5.52
CA PHE A 87 -7.08 -0.58 4.97
C PHE A 87 -6.57 0.37 6.06
N LEU A 88 -7.13 0.30 7.28
CA LEU A 88 -6.77 1.17 8.39
C LEU A 88 -5.56 0.67 9.18
N TYR A 89 -5.41 -0.64 9.29
CA TYR A 89 -4.37 -1.29 10.07
C TYR A 89 -3.67 -2.33 9.20
N ASP A 90 -2.41 -2.05 8.84
CA ASP A 90 -1.53 -3.03 8.23
C ASP A 90 -0.85 -3.89 9.31
N ASP A 91 -0.12 -4.92 8.88
CA ASP A 91 0.54 -5.86 9.79
C ASP A 91 1.50 -5.15 10.77
N HIS A 92 2.22 -4.13 10.30
CA HIS A 92 3.10 -3.33 11.14
C HIS A 92 2.35 -2.52 12.20
N THR A 93 1.24 -1.89 11.83
CA THR A 93 0.39 -1.14 12.76
C THR A 93 -0.25 -2.09 13.79
N ILE A 94 -0.59 -3.31 13.39
CA ILE A 94 -1.10 -4.34 14.32
C ILE A 94 -0.02 -4.72 15.34
N ASP A 95 1.22 -4.95 14.89
CA ASP A 95 2.34 -5.28 15.78
C ASP A 95 2.58 -4.16 16.81
N GLU A 96 2.58 -2.90 16.38
CA GLU A 96 2.69 -1.73 17.28
C GLU A 96 1.57 -1.71 18.34
N LEU A 97 0.31 -1.94 17.92
CA LEU A 97 -0.83 -1.98 18.84
C LEU A 97 -0.74 -3.13 19.86
N VAL A 98 -0.08 -4.23 19.49
CA VAL A 98 0.17 -5.36 20.39
C VAL A 98 1.26 -5.02 21.39
N GLU A 99 2.34 -4.37 20.96
CA GLU A 99 3.40 -3.88 21.83
C GLU A 99 2.89 -2.81 22.82
N GLU A 100 2.00 -1.93 22.38
CA GLU A 100 1.33 -0.93 23.23
C GLU A 100 0.31 -1.54 24.20
N GLY A 101 0.03 -2.85 24.10
CA GLY A 101 -0.95 -3.56 24.93
C GLY A 101 -2.41 -3.19 24.64
N LYS A 102 -2.66 -2.45 23.54
CA LYS A 102 -4.01 -2.12 23.06
C LYS A 102 -4.67 -3.30 22.36
N LEU A 103 -3.87 -4.21 21.81
CA LEU A 103 -4.27 -5.52 21.32
C LEU A 103 -3.53 -6.61 22.12
N LYS A 104 -4.22 -7.69 22.50
CA LYS A 104 -3.56 -8.83 23.16
C LYS A 104 -2.94 -9.76 22.10
N PRO A 105 -1.73 -10.31 22.30
CA PRO A 105 -1.10 -11.24 21.36
C PRO A 105 -1.94 -12.49 21.09
N GLN A 106 -2.75 -12.91 22.07
CA GLN A 106 -3.70 -14.02 21.93
C GLN A 106 -4.82 -13.75 20.91
N LEU A 107 -5.00 -12.49 20.48
CA LEU A 107 -5.93 -12.10 19.42
C LEU A 107 -5.35 -12.27 18.01
N LEU A 108 -4.06 -12.57 17.91
CA LEU A 108 -3.34 -12.67 16.64
C LEU A 108 -3.37 -14.07 16.03
N GLN A 109 -3.88 -15.09 16.74
CA GLN A 109 -4.05 -16.43 16.17
C GLN A 109 -5.09 -16.49 15.04
N GLY A 110 -5.78 -15.38 14.76
CA GLY A 110 -6.76 -15.26 13.71
C GLY A 110 -6.65 -13.99 12.87
N VAL A 111 -5.47 -13.37 12.70
CA VAL A 111 -5.31 -12.32 11.67
C VAL A 111 -5.36 -12.96 10.28
N ARG A 112 -6.56 -13.39 9.88
CA ARG A 112 -6.93 -13.57 8.49
C ARG A 112 -7.66 -12.31 8.09
N VAL A 113 -6.92 -11.38 7.51
CA VAL A 113 -7.47 -10.32 6.68
C VAL A 113 -8.40 -10.98 5.65
N SER A 114 -9.71 -10.82 5.85
CA SER A 114 -10.71 -11.28 4.88
C SER A 114 -10.61 -10.38 3.64
N ARG A 115 -9.76 -10.77 2.70
CA ARG A 115 -9.59 -10.07 1.42
C ARG A 115 -10.89 -10.22 0.62
N ARG A 116 -11.49 -9.09 0.23
CA ARG A 116 -12.64 -9.04 -0.69
C ARG A 116 -12.34 -9.88 -1.93
N ARG A 117 -13.07 -10.99 -2.12
CA ARG A 117 -13.31 -11.50 -3.47
C ARG A 117 -14.45 -10.67 -4.04
N THR A 118 -14.10 -9.66 -4.84
CA THR A 118 -15.03 -9.12 -5.84
C THR A 118 -15.26 -10.22 -6.87
N THR A 119 -16.36 -10.96 -6.71
CA THR A 119 -16.95 -11.72 -7.82
C THR A 119 -17.39 -10.70 -8.88
N GLN A 120 -16.73 -10.77 -10.04
CA GLN A 120 -17.31 -10.34 -11.31
C GLN A 120 -18.53 -11.19 -11.65
#